data_AF-A0A968KI98-F1
#
_entry.id   AF-A0A968KI98-F1
#
_cell.length_a   1.000
_cell.length_b   1.000
_cell.length_c   1.000
_cell.angle_alpha   90.00
_cell.angle_beta   90.00
_cell.angle_gamma   90.00
#
_symmetry.space_group_name_H-M   'P 1'
#
loop_
_entity.id
_entity.type
_entity.pdbx_description
1 polymer ?
#
loop_
_entity_poly.entity_id
_entity_poly.type
_entity_poly.pdbx_seq_one_letter_code
_entity_poly.pdbx_strand_id
1 'polypeptide(L)' 'IEEANKFMHEKKIRHLAVTEEDKIVGIISVKDLVSYYSRDFRMQE' A
#
# COMPACT_ATOMS: atom_id res chain seq x y z
N ILE A 1 -3.54 -3.23 -4.88
CA ILE A 1 -2.23 -2.63 -4.53
C ILE A 1 -1.79 -1.59 -5.55
N GLU A 2 -1.88 -1.87 -6.85
CA GLU A 2 -1.50 -0.91 -7.90
C GLU A 2 -2.23 0.42 -7.81
N GLU A 3 -3.54 0.39 -7.54
CA GLU A 3 -4.35 1.59 -7.32
C GLU A 3 -3.86 2.42 -6.13
N ALA A 4 -3.56 1.77 -5.00
CA ALA A 4 -3.01 2.43 -3.83
C ALA A 4 -1.65 3.10 -4.13
N ASN A 5 -0.77 2.43 -4.89
CA ASN A 5 0.51 2.98 -5.33
C ASN A 5 0.32 4.20 -6.24
N LYS A 6 -0.57 4.09 -7.25
CA LYS A 6 -0.89 5.17 -8.18
C LYS A 6 -1.48 6.38 -7.46
N PHE A 7 -2.43 6.17 -6.56
CA PHE A 7 -3.05 7.23 -5.79
C PHE A 7 -2.06 7.95 -4.87
N MET A 8 -1.20 7.19 -4.16
CA MET A 8 -0.10 7.76 -3.38
C MET A 8 0.82 8.64 -4.23
N HIS A 9 1.18 8.17 -5.44
CA HIS A 9 2.03 8.91 -6.38
C HIS A 9 1.36 10.21 -6.85
N GLU A 10 0.13 10.13 -7.36
CA GLU A 10 -0.62 11.28 -7.90
C GLU A 10 -0.85 12.36 -6.84
N LYS A 11 -1.17 11.96 -5.61
CA LYS A 11 -1.43 12.88 -4.50
C LYS A 11 -0.17 13.30 -3.75
N LYS A 12 1.01 12.77 -4.12
CA LYS A 12 2.29 13.00 -3.43
C LYS A 12 2.24 12.69 -1.93
N ILE A 13 1.50 11.65 -1.55
CA ILE A 13 1.38 11.16 -0.17
C ILE A 13 2.01 9.79 -0.06
N ARG A 14 2.53 9.44 1.12
CA ARG A 14 3.22 8.16 1.34
C ARG A 14 2.48 7.18 2.23
N HIS A 15 1.32 7.57 2.74
CA HIS A 15 0.50 6.77 3.64
C HIS A 15 -0.96 6.87 3.21
N LEU A 16 -1.68 5.75 3.32
CA LEU A 16 -3.11 5.68 3.13
C LEU A 16 -3.75 5.02 4.35
N ALA A 17 -4.78 5.66 4.89
CA ALA A 17 -5.62 5.05 5.89
C ALA A 17 -6.48 3.96 5.23
N VAL A 18 -6.64 2.84 5.92
CA VAL A 18 -7.56 1.76 5.55
C VAL A 18 -8.80 1.92 6.42
N THR A 19 -9.97 1.96 5.80
CA THR A 19 -11.24 2.17 6.47
C THR A 19 -12.19 1.00 6.26
N GLU A 20 -12.96 0.66 7.29
CA GLU A 20 -14.07 -0.29 7.24
C GLU A 20 -15.24 0.33 8.01
N GLU A 21 -16.44 0.36 7.39
CA GLU A 21 -17.62 1.03 7.96
C GLU A 21 -17.33 2.46 8.46
N ASP A 22 -16.66 3.25 7.63
CA ASP A 22 -16.23 4.62 7.93
C ASP A 22 -15.29 4.80 9.15
N LYS A 23 -14.77 3.69 9.70
CA LYS A 23 -13.78 3.71 10.78
C LYS A 23 -12.40 3.38 10.23
N ILE A 24 -11.39 4.11 10.71
CA ILE A 24 -9.99 3.80 10.39
C ILE A 24 -9.59 2.54 11.14
N VAL A 25 -9.30 1.47 10.40
CA VAL A 25 -8.86 0.17 10.92
C VAL A 25 -7.37 -0.08 10.72
N GLY A 26 -6.69 0.75 9.93
CA GLY A 26 -5.26 0.61 9.72
C GLY A 26 -4.65 1.70 8.85
N ILE A 27 -3.36 1.56 8.60
CA ILE A 27 -2.59 2.42 7.71
C ILE A 27 -1.62 1.56 6.91
N ILE A 28 -1.46 1.90 5.64
CA ILE A 28 -0.41 1.34 4.78
C ILE A 28 0.49 2.47 4.31
N SER A 29 1.75 2.15 4.11
CA SER A 29 2.78 3.04 3.60
C SER A 29 3.38 2.53 2.29
N VAL A 30 4.10 3.39 1.58
CA VAL A 30 4.90 2.98 0.41
C VAL A 30 5.87 1.83 0.76
N LYS A 31 6.40 1.79 1.99
CA LYS A 31 7.29 0.72 2.44
C LYS A 31 6.59 -0.64 2.48
N ASP A 32 5.31 -0.66 2.87
CA ASP A 32 4.52 -1.90 2.88
C ASP A 32 4.29 -2.41 1.47
N LEU A 33 4.08 -1.51 0.50
CA LEU A 33 3.98 -1.85 -0.92
C LEU A 33 5.29 -2.46 -1.43
N VAL A 34 6.43 -1.83 -1.13
CA VAL A 34 7.76 -2.36 -1.50
C VAL A 34 8.00 -3.74 -0.88
N SER A 35 7.67 -3.92 0.40
CA SER A 35 7.81 -5.21 1.07
C SER A 35 6.91 -6.28 0.47
N TYR A 36 5.71 -5.92 0.02
CA TYR A 36 4.78 -6.83 -0.63
C TYR A 36 5.39 -7.33 -1.95
N TYR A 37 5.82 -6.42 -2.83
CA TYR A 37 6.43 -6.78 -4.12
C TYR A 37 7.73 -7.58 -3.96
N SER A 38 8.54 -7.27 -2.94
CA SER A 38 9.79 -8.00 -2.67
C SER A 38 9.54 -9.42 -2.19
N ARG A 39 8.43 -9.67 -1.48
CA ARG A 39 8.02 -11.04 -1.08
C ARG A 39 7.48 -11.81 -2.27
N ASP A 40 6.70 -11.15 -3.12
CA ASP A 40 6.14 -11.75 -4.33
C ASP A 40 7.25 -12.23 -5.29
N PHE A 41 8.32 -11.44 -5.43
CA PHE A 41 9.50 -11.80 -6.21
C PHE A 41 10.23 -13.04 -5.68
N ARG A 42 10.27 -13.22 -4.35
CA ARG A 42 10.94 -14.37 -3.71
C ARG A 42 10.13 -15.67 -3.79
N MET A 43 8.88 -15.62 -4.23
CA MET A 43 8.01 -16.79 -4.37
C MET A 43 8.00 -17.35 -5.81
N GLN A 44 8.64 -16.67 -6.76
CA GLN A 44 8.76 -17.12 -8.16
C GLN A 44 10.11 -17.76 -8.47
N GLU A 45 10.91 -18.06 -7.45
CA GLU A 45 12.18 -18.81 -7.50
C GLU A 45 12.01 -20.14 -6.75
#